data_AF-A0A831LDC8-F1
#
_entry.id   AF-A0A831LDC8-F1
#
_cell.length_a   1.000
_cell.length_b   1.000
_cell.length_c   1.000
_cell.angle_alpha   90.00
_cell.angle_beta   90.00
_cell.angle_gamma   90.00
#
_symmetry.space_group_name_H-M   'P 1'
#
loop_
_entity.id
_entity.type
_entity.pdbx_description
1 polymer ?
#
loop_
_entity_poly.entity_id
_entity_poly.type
_entity_poly.pdbx_seq_one_letter_code
_entity_poly.pdbx_strand_id
1 'polypeptide(L)'
;CGTEVKGHLSGQSLKALHANGVEGGKIVGSQGAIAFIENLDAAAIERFQQQVEVIDIMESEDMGAITGKIAECIGKDPGAFDADPMVVEVSEEEGGAGGAVSATANPQFLEIEAKLNAIEDKLEFAEAELAQRFGRKVGRDIGILYGLVAGLIVFMMLLVLLPKLGGFI
;
A
#
# COMPACT_ATOMS: atom_id res chain seq x y z
N CYS A 1 -3.83 3.02 14.88
CA CYS A 1 -5.12 2.87 14.17
C CYS A 1 -4.83 2.38 12.75
N GLY A 2 -5.88 1.97 12.04
CA GLY A 2 -5.76 1.32 10.74
C GLY A 2 -5.52 -0.18 10.85
N THR A 3 -5.77 -0.89 9.76
CA THR A 3 -5.44 -2.31 9.61
C THR A 3 -3.94 -2.50 9.52
N GLU A 4 -3.43 -3.52 10.21
CA GLU A 4 -2.00 -3.84 10.23
C GLU A 4 -1.49 -4.29 8.86
N VAL A 5 -0.27 -3.88 8.52
CA VAL A 5 0.37 -4.27 7.26
C VAL A 5 0.89 -5.70 7.38
N LYS A 6 0.37 -6.60 6.56
CA LYS A 6 0.81 -8.01 6.55
C LYS A 6 2.30 -8.10 6.18
N GLY A 7 3.04 -8.92 6.93
CA GLY A 7 4.49 -9.13 6.74
C GLY A 7 5.36 -8.04 7.36
N HIS A 8 5.06 -6.76 7.10
CA HIS A 8 5.81 -5.64 7.68
C HIS A 8 5.50 -5.44 9.17
N LEU A 9 4.24 -5.66 9.58
CA LEU A 9 3.77 -5.50 10.96
C LEU A 9 4.22 -4.17 11.56
N SER A 10 3.98 -3.08 10.83
CA SER A 10 4.51 -1.75 11.14
C SER A 10 4.01 -1.23 12.49
N GLY A 11 2.73 -1.42 12.81
CA GLY A 11 2.16 -1.02 14.10
C GLY A 11 2.78 -1.79 15.27
N GLN A 12 2.93 -3.11 15.13
CA GLN A 12 3.62 -3.94 16.11
C GLN A 12 5.09 -3.54 16.27
N SER A 13 5.80 -3.26 15.17
CA SER A 13 7.20 -2.86 15.18
C SER A 13 7.39 -1.51 15.87
N LEU A 14 6.51 -0.53 15.63
CA LEU A 14 6.58 0.77 16.28
C LEU A 14 6.33 0.68 17.79
N LYS A 15 5.40 -0.18 18.23
CA LYS A 15 5.20 -0.48 19.65
C LYS A 15 6.44 -1.11 20.29
N ALA A 16 7.06 -2.05 19.59
CA ALA A 16 8.28 -2.71 20.05
C ALA A 16 9.47 -1.73 20.14
N LEU A 17 9.60 -0.81 19.18
CA LEU A 17 10.60 0.26 19.21
C LEU A 17 10.43 1.16 20.44
N HIS A 18 9.20 1.59 20.71
CA HIS A 18 8.91 2.44 21.86
C HIS A 18 9.19 1.72 23.19
N ALA A 19 8.83 0.44 23.31
CA ALA A 19 9.02 -0.31 24.56
C ALA A 19 10.45 -0.80 24.80
N ASN A 20 11.16 -1.24 23.75
CA ASN A 20 12.39 -2.00 23.88
C ASN A 20 13.61 -1.38 23.16
N GLY A 21 13.39 -0.40 22.29
CA GLY A 21 14.47 0.23 21.51
C GLY A 21 15.05 -0.68 20.42
N VAL A 22 16.34 -0.48 20.12
CA VAL A 22 17.07 -1.22 19.09
C VAL A 22 18.36 -1.84 19.62
N GLU A 23 18.76 -2.97 19.04
CA GLU A 23 20.03 -3.65 19.30
C GLU A 23 20.69 -3.96 17.95
N GLY A 24 21.89 -3.42 17.70
CA GLY A 24 22.58 -3.59 16.41
C GLY A 24 21.76 -3.09 15.22
N GLY A 25 20.98 -2.02 15.41
CA GLY A 25 20.03 -1.48 14.43
C GLY A 25 18.69 -2.21 14.38
N LYS A 26 18.55 -3.41 14.93
CA LYS A 26 17.29 -4.17 14.90
C LYS A 26 16.35 -3.76 16.04
N ILE A 27 15.08 -3.54 15.75
CA ILE A 27 14.04 -3.30 16.76
C ILE A 27 13.84 -4.55 17.62
N VAL A 28 14.04 -4.41 18.91
CA VAL A 28 13.96 -5.53 19.86
C VAL A 28 12.49 -5.92 20.08
N GLY A 29 12.15 -7.18 19.81
CA GLY A 29 10.79 -7.70 19.98
C GLY A 29 9.83 -7.41 18.82
N SER A 30 10.31 -6.84 17.72
CA SER A 30 9.51 -6.76 16.48
C SER A 30 9.38 -8.13 15.80
N GLN A 31 8.18 -8.42 15.30
CA GLN A 31 7.87 -9.58 14.47
C GLN A 31 7.85 -9.24 12.97
N GLY A 32 8.06 -7.97 12.63
CA GLY A 32 8.16 -7.52 11.24
C GLY A 32 9.32 -8.19 10.52
N ALA A 33 9.15 -8.46 9.22
CA ALA A 33 10.17 -9.13 8.44
C ALA A 33 11.53 -8.42 8.50
N ILE A 34 11.52 -7.08 8.49
CA ILE A 34 12.71 -6.22 8.39
C ILE A 34 12.51 -4.99 9.28
N ALA A 35 12.75 -5.20 10.56
CA ALA A 35 12.57 -4.16 11.57
C ALA A 35 13.94 -3.61 11.98
N PHE A 36 14.58 -2.86 11.10
CA PHE A 36 15.88 -2.23 11.33
C PHE A 36 15.82 -0.70 11.18
N ILE A 37 16.62 0.00 11.97
CA ILE A 37 16.81 1.44 11.96
C ILE A 37 18.32 1.68 11.96
N GLU A 38 18.83 2.12 10.81
CA GLU A 38 20.27 2.33 10.59
C GLU A 38 20.66 3.81 10.64
N ASN A 39 19.69 4.70 10.38
CA ASN A 39 19.90 6.14 10.25
C ASN A 39 19.60 6.95 11.53
N LEU A 40 19.26 6.29 12.64
CA LEU A 40 19.00 6.97 13.92
C LEU A 40 20.00 6.51 14.98
N ASP A 41 20.53 7.46 15.73
CA ASP A 41 21.36 7.17 16.89
C ASP A 41 20.51 6.75 18.11
N ALA A 42 21.17 6.20 19.12
CA ALA A 42 20.50 5.76 20.34
C ALA A 42 19.84 6.93 21.10
N ALA A 43 20.42 8.13 21.01
CA ALA A 43 19.88 9.33 21.66
C ALA A 43 18.53 9.76 21.05
N ALA A 44 18.37 9.67 19.72
CA ALA A 44 17.12 9.96 19.04
C ALA A 44 16.02 8.96 19.42
N ILE A 45 16.39 7.68 19.56
CA ILE A 45 15.46 6.62 19.96
C ILE A 45 15.01 6.84 21.41
N GLU A 46 15.94 7.12 22.33
CA GLU A 46 15.60 7.42 23.72
C GLU A 46 14.75 8.68 23.84
N ARG A 47 15.07 9.73 23.08
CA ARG A 47 14.25 10.95 23.00
C ARG A 47 12.83 10.63 22.56
N PHE A 48 12.64 9.81 21.54
CA PHE A 48 11.32 9.36 21.09
C PHE A 48 10.58 8.61 22.20
N GLN A 49 11.23 7.68 22.88
CA GLN A 49 10.62 6.87 23.95
C GLN A 49 10.11 7.72 25.12
N GLN A 50 10.87 8.76 25.50
CA GLN A 50 10.51 9.66 26.60
C GLN A 50 9.46 10.71 26.20
N GLN A 51 9.47 11.16 24.94
CA GLN A 51 8.65 12.28 24.49
C GLN A 51 7.20 11.90 24.21
N VAL A 52 6.92 10.65 23.80
CA VAL A 52 5.57 10.24 23.40
C VAL A 52 5.05 9.05 24.20
N GLU A 53 3.72 8.97 24.31
CA GLU A 53 3.01 7.78 24.76
C GLU A 53 2.35 7.10 23.55
N VAL A 54 2.50 5.78 23.41
CA VAL A 54 1.88 5.03 22.32
C VAL A 54 0.51 4.51 22.74
N ILE A 55 -0.54 5.02 22.07
CA ILE A 55 -1.92 4.57 22.26
C ILE A 55 -2.28 3.58 21.15
N ASP A 56 -2.42 2.31 21.53
CA ASP A 56 -2.79 1.26 20.60
C ASP A 56 -4.31 1.20 20.39
N ILE A 57 -4.72 1.62 19.19
CA ILE A 57 -6.07 1.43 18.64
C ILE A 57 -5.99 0.79 17.25
N MET A 58 -5.07 -0.16 17.06
CA MET A 58 -4.92 -0.93 15.81
C MET A 58 -6.20 -1.70 15.46
N GLU A 59 -6.35 -2.02 14.16
CA GLU A 59 -7.56 -2.64 13.58
C GLU A 59 -8.85 -1.81 13.72
N SER A 60 -8.72 -0.54 14.11
CA SER A 60 -9.80 0.44 14.08
C SER A 60 -9.61 1.42 12.93
N GLU A 61 -10.57 1.41 12.00
CA GLU A 61 -10.72 2.41 10.92
C GLU A 61 -11.94 3.32 11.15
N ASP A 62 -12.60 3.18 12.31
CA ASP A 62 -13.74 4.01 12.66
C ASP A 62 -13.28 5.43 13.02
N MET A 63 -13.71 6.39 12.20
CA MET A 63 -13.42 7.80 12.42
C MET A 63 -14.00 8.31 13.75
N GLY A 64 -15.11 7.75 14.23
CA GLY A 64 -15.68 8.11 15.53
C GLY A 64 -14.75 7.72 16.69
N ALA A 65 -14.31 6.47 16.72
CA ALA A 65 -13.35 5.98 17.71
C ALA A 65 -12.01 6.74 17.67
N ILE A 66 -11.47 7.00 16.47
CA ILE A 66 -10.19 7.71 16.31
C ILE A 66 -10.32 9.15 16.81
N THR A 67 -11.35 9.90 16.39
CA THR A 67 -11.55 11.29 16.82
C THR A 67 -11.85 11.39 18.31
N GLY A 68 -12.61 10.44 18.86
CA GLY A 68 -12.85 10.35 20.31
C GLY A 68 -11.55 10.15 21.09
N LYS A 69 -10.65 9.28 20.59
CA LYS A 69 -9.36 9.04 21.24
C LYS A 69 -8.43 10.25 21.13
N ILE A 70 -8.43 10.96 20.00
CA ILE A 70 -7.69 12.22 19.84
C ILE A 70 -8.18 13.27 20.83
N ALA A 71 -9.50 13.42 20.99
CA ALA A 71 -10.08 14.37 21.95
C ALA A 71 -9.69 14.04 23.41
N GLU A 72 -9.62 12.75 23.76
CA GLU A 72 -9.11 12.31 25.07
C GLU A 72 -7.64 12.73 25.29
N CYS A 73 -6.79 12.61 24.25
CA CYS A 73 -5.38 13.01 24.32
C CYS A 73 -5.23 14.53 24.49
N ILE A 74 -6.03 15.31 23.75
CA ILE A 74 -6.06 16.78 23.89
C ILE A 74 -6.47 17.17 25.31
N GLY A 75 -7.44 16.47 25.91
CA GLY A 75 -7.87 16.73 27.28
C GLY A 75 -6.81 16.39 28.35
N LYS A 76 -5.81 15.58 28.01
CA LYS A 76 -4.70 15.15 28.89
C LYS A 76 -3.36 15.78 28.50
N ASP A 77 -3.37 16.86 27.73
CA ASP A 77 -2.16 17.51 27.21
C ASP A 77 -1.19 17.90 28.35
N PRO A 78 -0.02 17.26 28.47
CA PRO A 78 0.99 17.58 29.48
C PRO A 78 1.81 18.83 29.12
N GLY A 79 1.58 19.42 27.94
CA GLY A 79 2.39 20.49 27.37
C GLY A 79 3.58 19.96 26.57
N ALA A 80 4.41 20.90 26.10
CA ALA A 80 5.61 20.56 25.36
C ALA A 80 6.61 19.78 26.24
N PHE A 81 7.27 18.80 25.65
CA PHE A 81 8.34 18.06 26.31
C PHE A 81 9.51 19.00 26.67
N ASP A 82 10.01 18.89 27.90
CA ASP A 82 11.02 19.80 28.48
C ASP A 82 12.43 19.48 27.98
N ALA A 83 12.65 19.60 26.67
CA ALA A 83 13.96 19.52 26.04
C ALA A 83 13.96 20.24 24.69
N ASP A 84 15.11 20.82 24.34
CA ASP A 84 15.31 21.53 23.08
C ASP A 84 15.00 20.63 21.86
N PRO A 85 14.60 21.21 20.72
CA PRO A 85 14.40 20.46 19.48
C PRO A 85 15.65 19.68 19.10
N MET A 86 15.48 18.38 18.86
CA MET A 86 16.54 17.52 18.35
C MET A 86 16.46 17.47 16.82
N VAL A 87 17.53 17.91 16.14
CA VAL A 87 17.64 17.79 14.68
C VAL A 87 18.37 16.50 14.38
N VAL A 88 17.72 15.60 13.65
CA VAL A 88 18.32 14.35 13.18
C VAL A 88 18.48 14.44 11.67
N GLU A 89 19.74 14.41 11.21
CA GLU A 89 20.05 14.32 9.79
C GLU A 89 19.88 12.88 9.35
N VAL A 90 18.89 12.64 8.50
CA VAL A 90 18.69 11.34 7.87
C VAL A 90 19.47 11.36 6.55
N SER A 91 20.59 10.64 6.48
CA SER A 91 21.30 10.45 5.22
C SER A 91 20.41 9.67 4.24
N GLU A 92 20.28 10.18 3.01
CA GLU A 92 19.58 9.49 1.93
C GLU A 92 20.37 8.26 1.42
N GLU A 93 21.64 8.15 1.83
CA GLU A 93 22.42 6.93 1.63
C GLU A 93 21.89 5.85 2.59
N GLU A 94 21.14 4.90 2.00
CA GLU A 94 20.56 3.69 2.60
C GLU A 94 19.25 3.86 3.40
N GLY A 95 18.50 4.93 3.16
CA GLY A 95 17.16 5.16 3.72
C GLY A 95 16.03 5.08 2.70
N GLY A 96 15.97 4.01 1.88
CA GLY A 96 14.97 3.85 0.84
C GLY A 96 13.53 3.79 1.36
N ALA A 97 12.87 4.95 1.39
CA ALA A 97 11.41 5.05 1.42
C ALA A 97 10.86 4.51 0.09
N GLY A 98 10.50 3.24 0.08
CA GLY A 98 9.89 2.56 -1.05
C GLY A 98 10.03 1.07 -0.84
N GLY A 99 8.92 0.39 -0.53
CA GLY A 99 8.92 -0.99 -0.06
C GLY A 99 9.69 -1.94 -0.97
N ALA A 100 10.78 -2.49 -0.45
CA ALA A 100 11.25 -3.85 -0.71
C ALA A 100 12.43 -4.11 0.24
N VAL A 101 12.22 -5.09 1.12
CA VAL A 101 13.18 -6.12 1.48
C VAL A 101 14.65 -5.77 1.84
N SER A 102 14.96 -5.06 2.93
CA SER A 102 16.34 -5.11 3.50
C SER A 102 16.63 -6.48 4.14
N ALA A 103 17.23 -7.35 3.34
CA ALA A 103 17.85 -8.58 3.78
C ALA A 103 19.32 -8.32 4.14
N THR A 104 19.62 -8.42 5.45
CA THR A 104 20.89 -8.90 6.01
C THR A 104 22.14 -8.77 5.11
N ALA A 105 22.88 -7.67 5.27
CA ALA A 105 24.34 -7.57 5.29
C ALA A 105 25.20 -8.54 4.42
N ASN A 106 24.78 -8.89 3.21
CA ASN A 106 25.59 -9.73 2.31
C ASN A 106 25.53 -9.18 0.87
N PRO A 107 26.67 -8.76 0.28
CA PRO A 107 26.70 -8.13 -1.05
C PRO A 107 26.12 -9.00 -2.18
N GLN A 108 26.08 -10.33 -2.01
CA GLN A 108 25.37 -11.22 -2.95
C GLN A 108 23.86 -11.04 -2.94
N PHE A 109 23.26 -10.62 -1.83
CA PHE A 109 21.81 -10.49 -1.71
C PHE A 109 21.29 -9.24 -2.40
N LEU A 110 22.06 -8.13 -2.31
CA LEU A 110 21.79 -6.89 -3.05
C LEU A 110 21.78 -7.11 -4.58
N GLU A 111 22.70 -7.93 -5.10
CA GLU A 111 22.68 -8.28 -6.54
C GLU A 111 21.46 -9.14 -6.93
N ILE A 112 21.00 -10.01 -6.03
CA ILE A 112 19.81 -10.85 -6.26
C ILE A 112 18.56 -9.98 -6.23
N GLU A 113 18.49 -9.01 -5.34
CA GLU A 113 17.39 -8.04 -5.25
C GLU A 113 17.33 -7.15 -6.48
N ALA A 114 18.46 -6.60 -6.94
CA ALA A 114 18.52 -5.83 -8.18
C ALA A 114 18.03 -6.64 -9.38
N LYS A 115 18.33 -7.94 -9.42
CA LYS A 115 17.81 -8.87 -10.44
C LYS A 115 16.31 -9.13 -10.27
N LEU A 116 15.81 -9.23 -9.05
CA LEU A 116 14.38 -9.40 -8.76
C LEU A 116 13.57 -8.18 -9.19
N ASN A 117 13.99 -6.98 -8.84
CA ASN A 117 13.33 -5.73 -9.25
C ASN A 117 13.28 -5.61 -10.77
N ALA A 118 14.38 -5.93 -11.46
CA ALA A 118 14.41 -5.94 -12.92
C ALA A 118 13.49 -7.01 -13.56
N ILE A 119 13.15 -8.08 -12.83
CA ILE A 119 12.16 -9.06 -13.26
C ILE A 119 10.74 -8.55 -13.01
N GLU A 120 10.50 -7.89 -11.87
CA GLU A 120 9.22 -7.30 -11.51
C GLU A 120 8.79 -6.21 -12.51
N ASP A 121 9.70 -5.29 -12.86
CA ASP A 121 9.46 -4.30 -13.90
C ASP A 121 9.01 -4.96 -15.21
N LYS A 122 9.71 -6.01 -15.63
CA LYS A 122 9.36 -6.76 -16.85
C LYS A 122 8.03 -7.49 -16.73
N LEU A 123 7.69 -7.97 -15.53
CA LEU A 123 6.42 -8.63 -15.26
C LEU A 123 5.27 -7.62 -15.37
N GLU A 124 5.42 -6.42 -14.81
CA GLU A 124 4.44 -5.34 -14.91
C GLU A 124 4.20 -4.95 -16.38
N PHE A 125 5.28 -4.77 -17.16
CA PHE A 125 5.16 -4.54 -18.60
C PHE A 125 4.44 -5.69 -19.33
N ALA A 126 4.76 -6.93 -18.98
CA ALA A 126 4.13 -8.11 -19.58
C ALA A 126 2.64 -8.19 -19.21
N GLU A 127 2.27 -7.91 -17.96
CA GLU A 127 0.90 -7.91 -17.49
C GLU A 127 0.07 -6.81 -18.13
N ALA A 128 0.65 -5.60 -18.28
CA ALA A 128 0.03 -4.50 -19.02
C ALA A 128 -0.22 -4.88 -20.49
N GLU A 129 0.75 -5.50 -21.15
CA GLU A 129 0.59 -5.99 -22.53
C GLU A 129 -0.49 -7.08 -22.61
N LEU A 130 -0.50 -8.00 -21.64
CA LEU A 130 -1.46 -9.10 -21.56
C LEU A 130 -2.88 -8.55 -21.38
N ALA A 131 -3.08 -7.63 -20.43
CA ALA A 131 -4.35 -6.98 -20.14
C ALA A 131 -4.88 -6.24 -21.38
N GLN A 132 -4.02 -5.54 -22.12
CA GLN A 132 -4.41 -4.85 -23.34
C GLN A 132 -4.78 -5.82 -24.47
N ARG A 133 -4.07 -6.94 -24.61
CA ARG A 133 -4.40 -8.01 -25.58
C ARG A 133 -5.69 -8.73 -25.23
N PHE A 134 -5.92 -9.05 -23.96
CA PHE A 134 -7.14 -9.68 -23.47
C PHE A 134 -8.34 -8.74 -23.60
N GLY A 135 -8.22 -7.48 -23.18
CA GLY A 135 -9.26 -6.48 -23.33
C GLY A 135 -9.69 -6.30 -24.79
N ARG A 136 -8.73 -6.27 -25.73
CA ARG A 136 -9.03 -6.19 -27.17
C ARG A 136 -9.74 -7.43 -27.72
N LYS A 137 -9.33 -8.64 -27.30
CA LYS A 137 -10.00 -9.88 -27.72
C LYS A 137 -11.42 -9.96 -27.16
N VAL A 138 -11.58 -9.75 -25.86
CA VAL A 138 -12.87 -9.79 -25.16
C VAL A 138 -13.82 -8.73 -25.72
N GLY A 139 -13.37 -7.49 -25.88
CA GLY A 139 -14.19 -6.41 -26.45
C GLY A 139 -14.64 -6.68 -27.89
N ARG A 140 -13.76 -7.26 -28.73
CA ARG A 140 -14.11 -7.64 -30.10
C ARG A 140 -15.12 -8.78 -30.14
N ASP A 141 -14.90 -9.84 -29.37
CA ASP A 141 -15.75 -11.03 -29.40
C ASP A 141 -17.14 -10.71 -28.86
N ILE A 142 -17.22 -9.90 -27.80
CA ILE A 142 -18.47 -9.36 -27.26
C ILE A 142 -19.16 -8.44 -28.28
N GLY A 143 -18.42 -7.53 -28.91
CA GLY A 143 -18.96 -6.59 -29.90
C GLY A 143 -19.54 -7.28 -31.14
N ILE A 144 -18.87 -8.30 -31.67
CA ILE A 144 -19.36 -9.09 -32.80
C ILE A 144 -20.66 -9.82 -32.42
N LEU A 145 -20.69 -10.44 -31.24
CA LEU A 145 -21.87 -11.17 -30.76
C LEU A 145 -23.09 -10.24 -30.64
N TYR A 146 -22.97 -9.13 -29.91
CA TYR A 146 -24.08 -8.19 -29.75
C TYR A 146 -24.47 -7.48 -31.05
N GLY A 147 -23.50 -7.16 -31.91
CA GLY A 147 -23.76 -6.57 -33.22
C GLY A 147 -24.59 -7.49 -34.12
N LEU A 148 -24.28 -8.79 -34.14
CA LEU A 148 -25.04 -9.78 -34.91
C LEU A 148 -26.47 -9.92 -34.37
N VAL A 149 -26.63 -10.04 -33.05
CA VAL A 149 -27.95 -10.16 -32.42
C VAL A 149 -28.81 -8.92 -32.66
N ALA A 150 -28.26 -7.72 -32.46
CA ALA A 150 -28.97 -6.47 -32.73
C ALA A 150 -29.34 -6.33 -34.21
N GLY A 151 -28.42 -6.68 -35.12
CA GLY A 151 -28.66 -6.67 -36.56
C GLY A 151 -29.80 -7.61 -36.97
N LEU A 152 -29.84 -8.84 -36.42
CA LEU A 152 -30.92 -9.80 -36.65
C LEU A 152 -32.27 -9.28 -36.14
N ILE A 153 -32.30 -8.64 -34.97
CA ILE A 153 -33.53 -8.06 -34.40
C ILE A 153 -34.05 -6.95 -35.31
N VAL A 154 -33.18 -6.02 -35.73
CA VAL A 154 -33.56 -4.92 -36.65
C VAL A 154 -34.02 -5.47 -38.00
N PHE A 155 -33.35 -6.49 -38.53
CA PHE A 155 -33.74 -7.14 -39.78
C PHE A 155 -35.12 -7.80 -39.68
N MET A 156 -35.39 -8.53 -38.61
CA MET A 156 -36.72 -9.13 -38.35
C MET A 156 -37.80 -8.05 -38.19
N MET A 157 -37.48 -6.97 -37.48
CA MET A 157 -38.39 -5.83 -37.33
C MET A 157 -38.73 -5.19 -38.69
N LEU A 158 -37.73 -5.01 -39.56
CA LEU A 158 -37.94 -4.48 -40.92
C LEU A 158 -38.78 -5.42 -41.79
N LEU A 159 -38.56 -6.73 -41.74
CA LEU A 159 -39.39 -7.70 -42.49
C LEU A 159 -40.86 -7.67 -42.05
N VAL A 160 -41.13 -7.38 -40.78
CA VAL A 160 -42.51 -7.25 -40.27
C VAL A 160 -43.12 -5.89 -40.64
N LEU A 161 -42.34 -4.81 -40.60
CA LEU A 161 -42.83 -3.45 -40.84
C LEU A 161 -42.97 -3.08 -42.32
N LEU A 162 -42.06 -3.51 -43.19
CA LEU A 162 -42.08 -3.22 -44.63
C LEU A 162 -43.38 -3.61 -45.34
N PRO A 163 -43.90 -4.86 -45.21
CA PRO A 163 -45.16 -5.24 -45.84
C PRO A 163 -46.37 -4.52 -45.22
N LYS A 164 -46.30 -4.12 -43.94
CA LYS A 164 -47.37 -3.32 -43.31
C LYS A 164 -47.38 -1.86 -43.77
N LEU A 165 -46.23 -1.31 -44.16
CA LEU A 165 -46.14 0.00 -44.81
C LEU A 165 -46.55 -0.07 -46.30
N GLY A 166 -46.12 -1.12 -47.01
CA GLY A 166 -46.43 -1.31 -48.43
C GLY A 166 -47.89 -1.71 -48.72
N GLY A 167 -48.62 -2.25 -47.73
CA GLY A 167 -50.06 -2.48 -47.82
C GLY A 167 -50.92 -1.25 -47.46
N PHE A 168 -50.30 -0.09 -47.19
CA PHE A 168 -50.96 1.18 -46.86
C PHE A 168 -50.86 2.23 -47.99
N ILE A 169 -50.30 1.85 -49.15
CA ILE A 169 -50.29 2.61 -50.41
C ILE A 169 -51.13 1.83 -51.42
#